data_AF-L1JW50-F1
#
_entry.id   AF-L1JW50-F1
#
_cell.length_a   1.000
_cell.length_b   1.000
_cell.length_c   1.000
_cell.angle_alpha   90.00
_cell.angle_beta   90.00
_cell.angle_gamma   90.00
#
_symmetry.space_group_name_H-M   'P 1'
#
loop_
_entity.id
_entity.type
_entity.pdbx_description
1 polymer ?
#
loop_
_entity_poly.entity_id
_entity_poly.type
_entity_poly.pdbx_seq_one_letter_code
_entity_poly.pdbx_strand_id
1 'polypeptide(L)'
;RYLPPETLMKRRFTTKSDVWAFAVTAWEIISGGMLPYWELADEAEVKRKVSQGYRLARPQELDNHWEQLWKTLRDCWDTNPKARPSFQDI
;
A
#
# COMPACT_ATOMS: atom_id res chain seq x y z
N ARG A 1 0.67 -0.93 -10.07
CA ARG A 1 -0.12 -1.09 -8.82
C ARG A 1 0.65 -0.87 -7.49
N TYR A 2 1.96 -1.11 -7.39
CA TYR A 2 2.71 -1.04 -6.10
C TYR A 2 3.29 0.34 -5.75
N LEU A 3 3.15 1.33 -6.63
CA LEU A 3 3.84 2.62 -6.49
C LEU A 3 3.01 3.61 -5.65
N PRO A 4 3.64 4.39 -4.77
CA PRO A 4 2.96 5.44 -4.01
C PRO A 4 2.68 6.69 -4.88
N PRO A 5 1.85 7.63 -4.39
CA PRO A 5 1.46 8.84 -5.13
C PRO A 5 2.66 9.67 -5.64
N GLU A 6 3.68 9.88 -4.82
CA GLU A 6 4.84 10.70 -5.20
C GLU A 6 5.65 10.08 -6.34
N THR A 7 5.71 8.74 -6.42
CA THR A 7 6.39 8.03 -7.50
C THR A 7 5.55 8.06 -8.76
N LEU A 8 4.24 7.81 -8.64
CA LEU A 8 3.29 7.84 -9.77
C LEU A 8 3.22 9.23 -10.45
N MET A 9 3.30 10.30 -9.65
CA MET A 9 3.15 11.67 -10.14
C MET A 9 4.47 12.33 -10.52
N LYS A 10 5.52 12.13 -9.71
CA LYS A 10 6.78 12.89 -9.81
C LYS A 10 8.01 12.01 -10.07
N ARG A 11 7.81 10.69 -10.24
CA ARG A 11 8.90 9.70 -10.40
C ARG A 11 9.98 9.78 -9.31
N ARG A 12 9.56 10.13 -8.08
CA ARG A 12 10.46 10.15 -6.92
C ARG A 12 10.48 8.76 -6.28
N PHE A 13 11.65 8.13 -6.26
CA PHE A 13 11.90 6.84 -5.63
C PHE A 13 12.77 7.05 -4.39
N THR A 14 12.39 6.43 -3.28
CA THR A 14 13.07 6.52 -1.97
C THR A 14 12.82 5.26 -1.17
N THR A 15 13.53 5.05 -0.07
CA THR A 15 13.20 3.97 0.87
C THR A 15 11.76 4.05 1.38
N LYS A 16 11.16 5.26 1.47
CA LYS A 16 9.75 5.43 1.85
C LYS A 16 8.77 5.03 0.74
N SER A 17 9.18 5.02 -0.53
CA SER A 17 8.37 4.41 -1.59
C SER A 17 8.46 2.89 -1.54
N ASP A 18 9.60 2.35 -1.12
CA ASP A 18 9.77 0.91 -0.95
C ASP A 18 8.93 0.38 0.23
N VAL A 19 8.83 1.14 1.33
CA VAL A 19 7.92 0.84 2.45
C VAL A 19 6.46 0.71 1.98
N TRP A 20 6.02 1.59 1.08
CA TRP A 20 4.69 1.48 0.50
C TRP A 20 4.54 0.19 -0.32
N ALA A 21 5.50 -0.06 -1.22
CA ALA A 21 5.47 -1.23 -2.09
C ALA A 21 5.48 -2.54 -1.28
N PHE A 22 6.29 -2.59 -0.22
CA PHE A 22 6.31 -3.69 0.75
C PHE A 22 4.92 -3.96 1.34
N ALA A 23 4.21 -2.92 1.79
CA ALA A 23 2.88 -3.12 2.34
C ALA A 23 1.86 -3.61 1.31
N VAL A 24 1.98 -3.20 0.03
CA VAL A 24 1.17 -3.76 -1.07
C VAL A 24 1.51 -5.25 -1.28
N THR A 25 2.78 -5.63 -1.26
CA THR A 25 3.21 -7.04 -1.34
C THR A 25 2.72 -7.87 -0.16
N ALA A 26 2.80 -7.33 1.07
CA ALA A 26 2.27 -8.01 2.26
C ALA A 26 0.76 -8.23 2.13
N TRP A 27 0.01 -7.24 1.65
CA TRP A 27 -1.42 -7.38 1.37
C TRP A 27 -1.70 -8.48 0.33
N GLU A 28 -0.92 -8.55 -0.74
CA GLU A 28 -1.03 -9.59 -1.77
C GLU A 28 -0.78 -10.99 -1.19
N ILE A 29 0.23 -11.16 -0.33
CA ILE A 29 0.50 -12.44 0.35
C ILE A 29 -0.68 -12.83 1.26
N ILE A 30 -1.16 -11.90 2.09
CA ILE A 30 -2.24 -12.14 3.05
C ILE A 30 -3.54 -12.53 2.32
N SER A 31 -3.84 -11.87 1.21
CA SER A 31 -5.03 -12.12 0.39
C SER A 31 -4.88 -13.35 -0.54
N GLY A 32 -3.87 -14.20 -0.32
CA GLY A 32 -3.69 -15.43 -1.10
C GLY A 32 -3.27 -15.21 -2.55
N GLY A 33 -2.52 -14.14 -2.83
CA GLY A 33 -2.04 -13.80 -4.17
C GLY A 33 -3.04 -13.01 -5.02
N MET A 34 -4.00 -12.35 -4.37
CA MET A 34 -4.98 -11.53 -5.07
C MET A 34 -4.33 -10.29 -5.69
N LEU A 35 -4.80 -9.89 -6.88
CA LEU A 35 -4.27 -8.73 -7.57
C LEU A 35 -4.54 -7.44 -6.76
N PRO A 36 -3.53 -6.65 -6.39
CA PRO A 36 -3.76 -5.39 -5.68
C PRO A 36 -4.63 -4.43 -6.50
N TYR A 37 -5.68 -3.90 -5.89
CA TYR A 37 -6.68 -3.01 -6.54
C TYR A 37 -7.44 -3.68 -7.69
N TRP A 38 -7.65 -5.00 -7.65
CA TRP A 38 -8.33 -5.80 -8.68
C TRP A 38 -9.66 -5.21 -9.18
N GLU A 39 -10.36 -4.43 -8.34
CA GLU A 39 -11.62 -3.76 -8.67
C GLU A 39 -11.48 -2.58 -9.64
N LEU A 40 -10.25 -2.10 -9.87
CA LEU A 40 -9.95 -1.00 -10.79
C LEU A 40 -9.51 -1.52 -12.15
N ALA A 41 -10.08 -0.95 -13.22
CA ALA A 41 -10.00 -1.48 -14.57
C ALA A 41 -8.57 -1.60 -15.12
N ASP A 42 -7.72 -0.59 -14.88
CA ASP A 42 -6.37 -0.54 -15.43
C ASP A 42 -5.39 0.25 -14.53
N GLU A 43 -4.11 0.30 -14.93
CA GLU A 43 -3.06 1.02 -14.22
C GLU A 43 -3.28 2.55 -14.18
N ALA A 44 -3.96 3.13 -15.18
CA ALA A 44 -4.24 4.56 -15.21
C ALA A 44 -5.31 4.93 -14.16
N GLU A 45 -6.32 4.09 -13.99
CA GLU A 45 -7.31 4.24 -12.94
C GLU A 45 -6.71 4.03 -11.54
N VAL A 46 -5.87 3.00 -11.37
CA VAL A 46 -5.13 2.77 -10.12
C VAL A 46 -4.31 4.02 -9.77
N LYS A 47 -3.54 4.55 -10.72
CA LYS A 47 -2.77 5.78 -10.52
C LYS A 47 -3.64 6.93 -10.05
N ARG A 48 -4.77 7.17 -10.74
CA ARG A 48 -5.71 8.24 -10.39
C ARG A 48 -6.28 8.08 -8.98
N LYS A 49 -6.79 6.90 -8.65
CA LYS A 49 -7.44 6.59 -7.36
C LYS A 49 -6.45 6.66 -6.20
N VAL A 50 -5.26 6.06 -6.35
CA VAL A 50 -4.20 6.10 -5.32
C VAL A 50 -3.76 7.54 -5.04
N SER A 51 -3.57 8.35 -6.09
CA SER A 51 -3.27 9.79 -5.95
C SER A 51 -4.40 10.59 -5.27
N GLN A 52 -5.64 10.10 -5.29
CA GLN A 52 -6.80 10.71 -4.61
C GLN A 52 -7.02 10.17 -3.18
N GLY A 53 -6.13 9.34 -2.66
CA GLY A 53 -6.23 8.80 -1.30
C GLY A 53 -6.86 7.42 -1.20
N TYR A 54 -7.22 6.78 -2.32
CA TYR A 54 -7.71 5.40 -2.29
C TYR A 54 -6.63 4.42 -1.84
N ARG A 55 -7.01 3.43 -1.03
CA ARG A 55 -6.13 2.41 -0.43
C ARG A 55 -6.80 1.04 -0.48
N LEU A 56 -5.98 0.00 -0.37
CA LEU A 56 -6.46 -1.37 -0.30
C LEU A 56 -7.32 -1.57 0.96
N ALA A 57 -8.40 -2.33 0.82
CA ALA A 57 -9.23 -2.73 1.95
C ALA A 57 -8.54 -3.81 2.80
N ARG A 58 -8.97 -3.98 4.05
CA ARG A 58 -8.49 -5.07 4.91
C ARG A 58 -8.84 -6.41 4.24
N PRO A 59 -7.87 -7.32 4.02
CA PRO A 59 -8.16 -8.67 3.55
C PRO A 59 -9.14 -9.38 4.48
N GLN A 60 -10.00 -10.24 3.93
CA GLN A 60 -10.95 -11.02 4.74
C GLN A 60 -10.26 -12.17 5.47
N GLU A 61 -9.13 -12.61 4.91
CA GLU A 61 -8.24 -13.67 5.41
C GLU A 61 -7.52 -13.25 6.69
N LEU A 62 -7.45 -11.94 6.97
CA LEU A 62 -6.77 -11.42 8.15
C LEU A 62 -7.69 -11.49 9.37
N ASP A 63 -7.35 -12.37 10.31
CA ASP A 63 -8.05 -12.53 11.57
C ASP A 63 -7.78 -11.35 12.54
N ASN A 64 -8.56 -11.27 13.63
CA ASN A 64 -8.45 -10.18 14.60
C ASN A 64 -7.17 -10.22 15.45
N HIS A 65 -6.43 -11.32 15.47
CA HIS A 65 -5.14 -11.39 16.17
C HIS A 65 -4.06 -10.57 15.44
N TRP A 66 -4.24 -10.30 14.15
CA TRP A 66 -3.30 -9.54 13.32
C TRP A 66 -3.68 -8.05 13.13
N GLU A 67 -4.54 -7.49 13.99
CA GLU A 67 -4.93 -6.07 13.89
C GLU A 67 -3.72 -5.11 13.92
N GLN A 68 -2.69 -5.45 14.71
CA GLN A 68 -1.47 -4.64 14.76
C GLN A 68 -0.71 -4.67 13.43
N LEU A 69 -0.65 -5.82 12.76
CA LEU A 69 -0.07 -5.94 11.42
C LEU A 69 -0.86 -5.07 10.44
N TRP A 70 -2.19 -5.18 10.43
CA TRP A 70 -3.03 -4.38 9.55
C TRP A 70 -2.87 -2.88 9.79
N LYS A 71 -2.76 -2.44 11.04
CA LYS A 71 -2.45 -1.05 11.38
C LYS A 71 -1.10 -0.63 10.77
N THR A 72 -0.04 -1.42 10.96
CA THR A 72 1.28 -1.14 10.38
C THR A 72 1.23 -1.03 8.85
N LEU A 73 0.52 -1.93 8.16
CA LEU A 73 0.37 -1.87 6.70
C LEU A 73 -0.38 -0.60 6.25
N ARG A 74 -1.41 -0.18 6.99
CA ARG A 74 -2.10 1.09 6.71
C ARG A 74 -1.20 2.31 6.90
N ASP A 75 -0.38 2.32 7.95
CA ASP A 75 0.56 3.40 8.22
C ASP A 75 1.64 3.49 7.13
N CYS A 76 2.03 2.37 6.53
CA CYS A 76 2.91 2.33 5.35
C CYS A 76 2.31 3.04 4.12
N TRP A 77 0.98 3.19 4.05
CA TRP A 77 0.29 3.86 2.97
C TRP A 77 -0.11 5.32 3.24
N ASP A 78 0.53 5.98 4.22
CA ASP A 78 0.33 7.40 4.42
C ASP A 78 0.69 8.19 3.15
N THR A 79 -0.14 9.18 2.80
CA THR A 79 0.08 10.07 1.65
C THR A 79 1.36 10.88 1.82
N ASN A 80 1.70 11.28 3.05
CA ASN A 80 2.95 11.93 3.40
C ASN A 80 4.06 10.87 3.62
N PRO A 81 5.08 10.80 2.75
CA PRO A 81 6.15 9.80 2.89
C PRO A 81 6.92 9.89 4.22
N LYS A 82 6.93 11.06 4.87
CA LYS A 82 7.59 11.24 6.18
C LYS A 82 6.80 10.65 7.35
N ALA A 83 5.49 10.46 7.21
CA ALA A 83 4.63 9.88 8.23
C ALA A 83 4.63 8.34 8.18
N ARG A 84 5.06 7.74 7.06
CA ARG A 84 5.23 6.29 6.95
C ARG A 84 6.31 5.81 7.92
N PRO A 85 6.20 4.61 8.52
CA PRO A 85 7.27 4.00 9.30
C PRO A 85 8.54 3.78 8.47
N SER A 86 9.68 3.62 9.11
CA SER A 86 10.88 3.07 8.46
C SER A 86 10.81 1.54 8.48
N PHE A 87 11.64 0.87 7.66
CA PHE A 87 11.77 -0.59 7.76
C PHE A 87 12.29 -1.07 9.12
N GLN A 88 12.91 -0.22 9.93
CA GLN A 88 13.32 -0.57 11.30
C GLN A 88 12.14 -0.52 12.28
N ASP A 89 11.09 0.22 11.94
CA ASP A 89 9.87 0.35 12.75
C ASP A 89 8.79 -0.70 12.38
N ILE A 90 8.98 -1.42 11.26
CA ILE A 90 8.10 -2.47 10.74
C ILE A 90 8.59 -3.82 11.27
#